data_AF-A0A971C9F0-F1
#
_entry.id   AF-A0A971C9F0-F1
#
_cell.length_a   1.000
_cell.length_b   1.000
_cell.length_c   1.000
_cell.angle_alpha   90.00
_cell.angle_beta   90.00
_cell.angle_gamma   90.00
#
_symmetry.space_group_name_H-M   'P 1'
#
loop_
_entity.id
_entity.type
_entity.pdbx_description
1 polymer ?
#
loop_
_entity_poly.entity_id
_entity_poly.type
_entity_poly.pdbx_seq_one_letter_code
_entity_poly.pdbx_strand_id
1 'polypeptide(L)'
;MLLLLELSQKYLSTLKNKKDGHQREILKILCLMDLEDKYEGSLFDLCINLWKDINKNSSVRVTAFKFLIKIAVKYPELRSEIIYLANENYLETLSPGIKNSVGRMIKELK
;
A
#
# COMPACT_ATOMS: atom_id res chain seq x y z
N MET A 1 -18.92 -15.23 -2.85
CA MET A 1 -18.99 -14.03 -1.99
C MET A 1 -18.49 -14.35 -0.58
N LEU A 2 -19.15 -15.21 0.21
CA LEU A 2 -18.70 -15.58 1.58
C LEU A 2 -17.25 -16.10 1.69
N LEU A 3 -16.80 -16.95 0.76
CA LEU A 3 -15.40 -17.43 0.75
C LEU A 3 -14.36 -16.31 0.53
N LEU A 4 -14.70 -15.27 -0.22
CA LEU A 4 -13.80 -14.14 -0.48
C LEU A 4 -13.69 -13.23 0.77
N LEU A 5 -14.79 -13.05 1.52
CA LEU A 5 -14.79 -12.32 2.80
C LEU A 5 -13.87 -12.97 3.84
N GLU A 6 -13.99 -14.28 4.04
CA GLU A 6 -13.19 -15.02 5.01
C GLU A 6 -11.70 -15.00 4.64
N LEU A 7 -11.41 -15.11 3.34
CA LEU A 7 -10.06 -15.07 2.82
C LEU A 7 -9.40 -13.69 3.03
N SER A 8 -10.13 -12.60 2.79
CA SER A 8 -9.66 -11.23 3.04
C SER A 8 -9.35 -10.97 4.51
N GLN A 9 -10.23 -11.39 5.44
CA GLN A 9 -9.93 -11.31 6.90
C GLN A 9 -8.68 -12.11 7.27
N LYS A 10 -8.56 -13.33 6.73
CA LYS A 10 -7.41 -14.21 7.01
C LYS A 10 -6.10 -13.62 6.52
N TYR A 11 -6.07 -13.01 5.34
CA TYR A 11 -4.85 -12.38 4.83
C TYR A 11 -4.48 -11.11 5.61
N LEU A 12 -5.44 -10.25 5.96
CA LEU A 12 -5.16 -9.04 6.76
C LEU A 12 -4.63 -9.37 8.16
N SER A 13 -5.23 -10.34 8.84
CA SER A 13 -4.80 -10.78 10.18
C SER A 13 -3.41 -11.44 10.16
N THR A 14 -3.11 -12.20 9.11
CA THR A 14 -1.80 -12.88 9.00
C THR A 14 -0.68 -11.93 8.61
N LEU A 15 -0.94 -10.88 7.82
CA LEU A 15 0.09 -9.98 7.29
C LEU A 15 0.96 -9.37 8.40
N LYS A 16 0.35 -8.88 9.48
CA LYS A 16 1.07 -8.15 10.55
C LYS A 16 2.24 -8.92 11.16
N ASN A 17 2.15 -10.25 11.22
CA ASN A 17 3.12 -11.11 11.93
C ASN A 17 4.09 -11.85 10.99
N LYS A 18 4.10 -11.52 9.69
CA LYS A 18 4.97 -12.18 8.71
C LYS A 18 6.24 -11.38 8.47
N LYS A 19 7.29 -12.09 8.05
CA LYS A 19 8.53 -11.48 7.53
C LYS A 19 8.23 -10.65 6.28
N ASP A 20 9.02 -9.61 6.06
CA ASP A 20 8.83 -8.62 4.98
C ASP A 20 8.60 -9.23 3.59
N GLY A 21 9.34 -10.30 3.23
CA GLY A 21 9.14 -11.00 1.96
C GLY A 21 7.72 -11.58 1.80
N HIS A 22 7.20 -12.23 2.84
CA HIS A 22 5.84 -12.76 2.85
C HIS A 22 4.80 -11.63 2.92
N GLN A 23 5.03 -10.58 3.71
CA GLN A 23 4.15 -9.41 3.75
C GLN A 23 3.96 -8.81 2.36
N ARG A 24 5.06 -8.65 1.62
CA ARG A 24 5.03 -8.14 0.24
C ARG A 24 4.19 -9.00 -0.69
N GLU A 25 4.37 -10.32 -0.68
CA GLU A 25 3.59 -11.19 -1.58
C GLU A 25 2.11 -11.21 -1.21
N ILE A 26 1.77 -11.22 0.09
CA ILE A 26 0.37 -11.11 0.54
C ILE A 26 -0.24 -9.77 0.10
N LEU A 27 0.48 -8.65 0.25
CA LEU A 27 0.01 -7.34 -0.24
C LEU A 27 -0.28 -7.36 -1.74
N LYS A 28 0.61 -7.94 -2.56
CA LYS A 28 0.38 -8.02 -4.01
C LYS A 28 -0.91 -8.78 -4.32
N ILE A 29 -1.16 -9.90 -3.63
CA ILE A 29 -2.40 -10.68 -3.81
C ILE A 29 -3.60 -9.81 -3.44
N LEU A 30 -3.58 -9.17 -2.27
CA LEU A 30 -4.66 -8.30 -1.80
C LEU A 30 -4.92 -7.13 -2.76
N CYS A 31 -3.88 -6.55 -3.38
CA CYS A 31 -4.03 -5.48 -4.37
C CYS A 31 -4.72 -5.92 -5.66
N LEU A 32 -4.64 -7.21 -6.01
CA LEU A 32 -5.27 -7.78 -7.20
C LEU A 32 -6.71 -8.23 -6.95
N MET A 33 -7.10 -8.38 -5.69
CA MET A 33 -8.45 -8.78 -5.31
C MET A 33 -9.43 -7.59 -5.47
N ASP A 34 -10.66 -7.93 -5.81
CA ASP A 34 -11.80 -7.02 -5.66
C ASP A 34 -12.28 -7.13 -4.21
N LEU A 35 -11.94 -6.12 -3.41
CA LEU A 35 -12.21 -6.09 -1.97
C LEU A 35 -13.49 -5.29 -1.72
N GLU A 36 -14.35 -5.80 -0.84
CA GLU A 36 -15.46 -4.99 -0.33
C GLU A 36 -14.92 -3.79 0.46
N ASP A 37 -15.67 -2.69 0.47
CA ASP A 37 -15.25 -1.41 1.04
C ASP A 37 -14.65 -1.50 2.44
N LYS A 38 -15.21 -2.35 3.31
CA LYS A 38 -14.69 -2.56 4.68
C LYS A 38 -13.26 -3.11 4.71
N TYR A 39 -12.93 -4.01 3.79
CA TYR A 39 -11.61 -4.61 3.66
C TYR A 39 -10.66 -3.69 2.93
N GLU A 40 -11.17 -2.96 1.94
CA GLU A 40 -10.42 -1.93 1.23
C GLU A 40 -9.94 -0.85 2.21
N GLY A 41 -10.82 -0.34 3.08
CA GLY A 41 -10.45 0.60 4.14
C GLY A 41 -9.43 0.02 5.13
N SER A 42 -9.64 -1.22 5.58
CA SER A 42 -8.68 -1.90 6.47
C SER A 42 -7.29 -2.08 5.84
N LEU A 43 -7.23 -2.38 4.54
CA LEU A 43 -5.99 -2.50 3.79
C LEU A 43 -5.35 -1.13 3.53
N PHE A 44 -6.15 -0.09 3.32
CA PHE A 44 -5.68 1.28 3.18
C PHE A 44 -4.92 1.73 4.43
N ASP A 45 -5.52 1.59 5.62
CA ASP A 45 -4.89 1.94 6.89
C ASP A 45 -3.58 1.16 7.11
N LEU A 46 -3.59 -0.13 6.78
CA LEU A 46 -2.39 -0.97 6.85
C LEU A 46 -1.30 -0.47 5.90
N CYS A 47 -1.65 -0.12 4.67
CA CYS A 47 -0.70 0.41 3.68
C CYS A 47 -0.14 1.77 4.08
N ILE A 48 -0.94 2.65 4.69
CA ILE A 48 -0.47 3.91 5.27
C ILE A 48 0.59 3.66 6.34
N ASN A 49 0.31 2.74 7.27
CA ASN A 49 1.25 2.41 8.35
C ASN A 49 2.55 1.79 7.82
N LEU A 50 2.45 0.86 6.87
CA LEU A 50 3.62 0.25 6.23
C LEU A 50 4.45 1.28 5.46
N TRP A 51 3.81 2.23 4.77
CA TRP A 51 4.53 3.28 4.04
C TRP A 51 5.26 4.24 4.98
N LYS A 52 4.62 4.65 6.08
CA LYS A 52 5.16 5.60 7.06
C LYS A 52 6.30 5.01 7.90
N ASP A 53 6.36 3.70 8.08
CA ASP A 53 7.46 3.03 8.79
C ASP A 53 8.75 3.07 7.94
N ILE A 54 9.60 4.07 8.18
CA ILE A 54 10.84 4.30 7.43
C ILE A 54 11.88 3.18 7.61
N ASN A 55 11.74 2.36 8.67
CA ASN A 55 12.60 1.22 8.96
C ASN A 55 12.11 -0.07 8.29
N LYS A 56 10.89 -0.06 7.71
CA LYS A 56 10.36 -1.18 6.96
C LYS A 56 11.14 -1.37 5.67
N ASN A 57 11.28 -2.63 5.22
CA ASN A 57 11.93 -2.92 3.94
C ASN A 57 11.27 -2.13 2.80
N SER A 58 12.11 -1.45 2.00
CA SER A 58 11.65 -0.55 0.94
C SER A 58 10.74 -1.24 -0.09
N SER A 59 10.89 -2.55 -0.30
CA SER A 59 10.03 -3.33 -1.20
C SER A 59 8.61 -3.52 -0.67
N VAL A 60 8.46 -3.68 0.66
CA VAL A 60 7.14 -3.73 1.31
C VAL A 60 6.49 -2.35 1.22
N ARG A 61 7.26 -1.30 1.55
CA ARG A 61 6.82 0.10 1.51
C ARG A 61 6.29 0.48 0.13
N VAL A 62 7.08 0.27 -0.93
CA VAL A 62 6.64 0.62 -2.30
C VAL A 62 5.45 -0.21 -2.77
N THR A 63 5.31 -1.46 -2.30
CA THR A 63 4.14 -2.30 -2.62
C THR A 63 2.87 -1.76 -1.95
N ALA A 64 2.97 -1.34 -0.68
CA ALA A 64 1.89 -0.64 0.01
C ALA A 64 1.55 0.68 -0.71
N PHE A 65 2.55 1.45 -1.14
CA PHE A 65 2.30 2.71 -1.84
C PHE A 65 1.58 2.54 -3.18
N LYS A 66 1.87 1.48 -3.93
CA LYS A 66 1.12 1.13 -5.14
C LYS A 66 -0.38 0.94 -4.87
N PHE A 67 -0.72 0.32 -3.73
CA PHE A 67 -2.11 0.20 -3.32
C PHE A 67 -2.74 1.58 -3.05
N LEU A 68 -2.03 2.45 -2.33
CA LEU A 68 -2.50 3.81 -2.04
C LEU A 68 -2.76 4.62 -3.33
N ILE A 69 -1.90 4.47 -4.34
CA ILE A 69 -2.11 5.07 -5.67
C ILE A 69 -3.38 4.52 -6.33
N LYS A 70 -3.60 3.19 -6.32
CA LYS A 70 -4.82 2.57 -6.83
C LYS A 70 -6.08 3.15 -6.17
N ILE A 71 -6.03 3.33 -4.85
CA ILE A 71 -7.13 3.94 -4.08
C ILE A 71 -7.33 5.41 -4.45
N ALA A 72 -6.27 6.20 -4.59
CA ALA A 72 -6.38 7.61 -5.01
C ALA A 72 -6.84 7.82 -6.47
N VAL A 73 -6.67 6.81 -7.32
CA VAL A 73 -7.28 6.79 -8.66
C VAL A 73 -8.79 6.53 -8.55
N LYS A 74 -9.20 5.58 -7.69
CA LYS A 74 -10.61 5.22 -7.43
C LYS A 74 -11.37 6.33 -6.70
N TYR A 75 -10.73 7.01 -5.75
CA TYR A 75 -11.28 8.07 -4.90
C TYR A 75 -10.43 9.34 -5.02
N PRO A 76 -10.73 10.22 -6.00
CA PRO A 76 -9.91 11.40 -6.31
C PRO A 76 -9.71 12.38 -5.15
N GLU A 77 -10.64 12.42 -4.19
CA GLU A 77 -10.56 13.24 -2.98
C GLU A 77 -9.32 12.90 -2.11
N LEU A 78 -8.80 11.67 -2.20
CA LEU A 78 -7.63 11.23 -1.44
C LEU A 78 -6.30 11.61 -2.11
N ARG A 79 -6.31 12.12 -3.35
CA ARG A 79 -5.08 12.39 -4.12
C ARG A 79 -4.13 13.32 -3.38
N SER A 80 -4.63 14.41 -2.81
CA SER A 80 -3.82 15.40 -2.10
C SER A 80 -3.10 14.77 -0.90
N GLU A 81 -3.77 13.91 -0.13
CA GLU A 81 -3.15 13.20 0.98
C GLU A 81 -2.09 12.20 0.51
N ILE A 82 -2.39 11.41 -0.54
CA ILE A 82 -1.43 10.44 -1.06
C ILE A 82 -0.20 11.12 -1.68
N ILE A 83 -0.37 12.26 -2.34
CA ILE A 83 0.74 13.09 -2.83
C ILE A 83 1.58 13.61 -1.66
N TYR A 84 0.94 14.05 -0.57
CA TYR A 84 1.64 14.51 0.63
C TYR A 84 2.49 13.41 1.28
N LEU A 85 2.08 12.14 1.18
CA LEU A 85 2.87 11.00 1.67
C LEU A 85 4.14 10.72 0.86
N ALA A 86 4.31 11.33 -0.31
CA ALA A 86 5.54 11.27 -1.10
C ALA A 86 6.52 12.42 -0.79
N ASN A 87 6.50 12.96 0.42
CA ASN A 87 7.47 13.96 0.89
C ASN A 87 8.83 13.34 1.27
N GLU A 88 9.85 14.18 1.43
CA GLU A 88 11.24 13.76 1.67
C GLU A 88 11.39 12.86 2.90
N ASN A 89 10.68 13.13 4.00
CA ASN A 89 10.76 12.35 5.25
C ASN A 89 10.48 10.85 5.03
N TYR A 90 9.62 10.51 4.08
CA TYR A 90 9.31 9.12 3.76
C TYR A 90 10.17 8.57 2.61
N LEU A 91 10.67 9.43 1.73
CA LEU A 91 11.45 9.01 0.58
C LEU A 91 12.92 8.78 0.92
N GLU A 92 13.52 9.51 1.86
CA GLU A 92 14.96 9.52 2.11
C GLU A 92 15.59 8.13 2.25
N THR A 93 14.95 7.24 3.02
CA THR A 93 15.43 5.87 3.29
C THR A 93 15.20 4.89 2.14
N LEU A 94 14.58 5.32 1.04
CA LEU A 94 14.34 4.48 -0.13
C LEU A 94 15.55 4.51 -1.08
N SER A 95 15.75 3.39 -1.77
CA SER A 95 16.75 3.34 -2.85
C SER A 95 16.39 4.30 -3.99
N PRO A 96 17.38 4.78 -4.77
CA PRO A 96 17.12 5.66 -5.91
C PRO A 96 16.09 5.10 -6.90
N GLY A 97 16.16 3.79 -7.17
CA GLY A 97 15.19 3.12 -8.06
C GLY A 97 13.76 3.19 -7.54
N ILE A 98 13.56 3.04 -6.23
CA ILE A 98 12.23 3.14 -5.62
C ILE A 98 11.75 4.59 -5.60
N LYS A 99 12.60 5.57 -5.27
CA LYS A 99 12.27 7.01 -5.36
C LYS A 99 11.74 7.37 -6.75
N ASN A 100 12.45 6.93 -7.80
CA ASN A 100 12.02 7.14 -9.19
C ASN A 100 10.70 6.45 -9.52
N SER A 101 10.46 5.25 -8.96
CA SER A 101 9.16 4.57 -9.11
C SER A 101 8.02 5.35 -8.47
N VAL A 102 8.23 5.89 -7.27
CA VAL A 102 7.22 6.67 -6.53
C VAL A 102 6.91 7.97 -7.27
N GLY A 103 7.95 8.68 -7.74
CA GLY A 103 7.77 9.89 -8.54
C GLY A 103 6.98 9.67 -9.83
N ARG A 104 7.12 8.51 -10.50
CA ARG A 104 6.31 8.15 -11.67
C ARG A 104 4.84 7.93 -11.30
N MET A 105 4.57 7.19 -10.24
CA MET A 105 3.18 6.93 -9.80
C MET A 105 2.47 8.21 -9.37
N ILE A 106 3.15 9.12 -8.66
CA ILE A 106 2.56 10.41 -8.27
C ILE A 106 2.17 11.27 -9.48
N LYS A 107 2.90 11.17 -10.59
CA LYS A 107 2.52 11.88 -11.82
C LYS A 107 1.21 11.38 -12.43
N GLU A 108 0.77 10.16 -12.10
CA GLU A 108 -0.53 9.62 -12.54
C GLU A 108 -1.72 10.28 -11.80
N LEU A 109 -1.47 10.94 -10.66
CA LEU A 109 -2.50 11.58 -9.84
C LEU A 109 -2.67 13.09 -10.11
N LYS A 110 -1.74 13.69 -10.87
CA LYS A 110 -1.77 15.11 -11.27
C LYS A 110 -2.51 15.27 -12.58
#